data_AF-A0A537T247-F1
#
_entry.id   AF-A0A537T247-F1
#
_cell.length_a   1.000
_cell.length_b   1.000
_cell.length_c   1.000
_cell.angle_alpha   90.00
_cell.angle_beta   90.00
_cell.angle_gamma   90.00
#
_symmetry.space_group_name_H-M   'P 1'
#
loop_
_entity.id
_entity.type
_entity.pdbx_description
1 polymer ?
#
loop_
_entity_poly.entity_id
_entity_poly.type
_entity_poly.pdbx_seq_one_letter_code
_entity_poly.pdbx_strand_id
1 'polypeptide(L)'
;MDVKDRGVPVDDIVLMQMANYGLKLYGSAIIVNGTFAAKKPDVVRSFLHAFLRGLKHTIRRPVEAVDSIAKRNDAAKPQVELERLRMAINDNIVTSEVRANGLGGVEASRLDESIYQIGLVYSFKTKPKADDIFDASFLPPADKRKMN
;
A
#
# COMPACT_ATOMS: atom_id res chain seq x y z
N MET A 1 -11.74 -2.44 -14.67
CA MET A 1 -12.85 -1.89 -15.47
C MET A 1 -13.89 -1.43 -14.48
N ASP A 2 -14.15 -0.13 -14.44
CA ASP A 2 -15.11 0.46 -13.53
C ASP A 2 -16.54 0.15 -14.02
N VAL A 3 -17.43 -0.29 -13.15
CA VAL A 3 -18.85 -0.53 -13.49
C VAL A 3 -19.57 0.78 -13.78
N LYS A 4 -19.11 1.89 -13.20
CA LYS A 4 -19.54 3.25 -13.53
C LYS A 4 -19.22 3.61 -14.99
N ASP A 5 -18.02 3.25 -15.47
CA ASP A 5 -17.60 3.46 -16.87
C ASP A 5 -18.47 2.66 -17.87
N ARG A 6 -19.22 1.66 -17.39
CA ARG A 6 -20.16 0.85 -18.17
C ARG A 6 -21.61 1.33 -18.06
N GLY A 7 -21.86 2.45 -17.40
CA GLY A 7 -23.18 3.10 -17.31
C GLY A 7 -24.05 2.63 -16.16
N VAL A 8 -23.52 1.89 -15.18
CA VAL A 8 -24.27 1.53 -13.96
C VAL A 8 -24.41 2.79 -13.09
N PRO A 9 -25.64 3.16 -12.65
CA PRO A 9 -25.85 4.27 -11.71
C PRO A 9 -25.06 4.07 -10.42
N VAL A 10 -24.44 5.12 -9.90
CA VAL A 10 -23.60 5.03 -8.68
C VAL A 10 -24.41 4.53 -7.48
N ASP A 11 -25.68 4.92 -7.38
CA ASP A 11 -26.58 4.50 -6.29
C ASP A 11 -26.90 2.99 -6.32
N ASP A 12 -26.69 2.33 -7.46
CA ASP A 12 -26.85 0.88 -7.63
C ASP A 12 -25.54 0.11 -7.35
N ILE A 13 -24.43 0.80 -7.06
CA ILE A 13 -23.12 0.18 -6.84
C ILE A 13 -22.88 0.02 -5.34
N VAL A 14 -22.86 -1.24 -4.89
CA VAL A 14 -22.44 -1.60 -3.52
C VAL A 14 -20.97 -2.03 -3.53
N LEU A 15 -20.11 -1.25 -2.89
CA LEU A 15 -18.69 -1.59 -2.73
C LEU A 15 -18.47 -2.49 -1.50
N MET A 16 -18.18 -3.77 -1.73
CA MET A 16 -17.83 -4.71 -0.67
C MET A 16 -16.31 -4.84 -0.53
N GLN A 17 -15.72 -4.05 0.38
CA GLN A 17 -14.30 -4.17 0.68
C GLN A 17 -14.00 -5.47 1.43
N MET A 18 -13.15 -6.32 0.86
CA MET A 18 -12.72 -7.59 1.46
C MET A 18 -12.24 -7.47 2.90
N ALA A 19 -11.58 -6.36 3.25
CA ALA A 19 -11.12 -6.07 4.61
C ALA A 19 -12.27 -6.00 5.64
N ASN A 20 -13.48 -5.62 5.21
CA ASN A 20 -14.67 -5.56 6.05
C ASN A 20 -15.35 -6.93 6.22
N TYR A 21 -14.90 -7.96 5.48
CA TYR A 21 -15.47 -9.31 5.48
C TYR A 21 -14.44 -10.36 5.92
N GLY A 22 -13.54 -9.98 6.83
CA GLY A 22 -12.63 -10.89 7.52
C GLY A 22 -11.28 -11.11 6.85
N LEU A 23 -11.03 -10.61 5.63
CA LEU A 23 -9.70 -10.74 5.03
C LEU A 23 -8.71 -9.76 5.65
N LYS A 24 -7.57 -10.29 6.13
CA LYS A 24 -6.50 -9.52 6.79
C LYS A 24 -5.28 -9.27 5.90
N LEU A 25 -5.43 -9.49 4.60
CA LEU A 25 -4.36 -9.44 3.62
C LEU A 25 -3.72 -8.05 3.52
N TYR A 26 -2.40 -8.01 3.41
CA TYR A 26 -1.67 -6.81 3.00
C TYR A 26 -1.73 -6.67 1.47
N GLY A 27 -1.91 -5.43 1.00
CA GLY A 27 -1.98 -5.11 -0.43
C GLY A 27 -0.59 -4.95 -1.04
N SER A 28 -0.20 -3.71 -1.32
CA SER A 28 1.09 -3.39 -1.94
C SER A 28 2.26 -3.50 -0.96
N ALA A 29 3.38 -4.04 -1.44
CA ALA A 29 4.62 -4.17 -0.69
C ALA A 29 5.84 -3.74 -1.53
N ILE A 30 6.90 -3.30 -0.86
CA ILE A 30 8.22 -3.11 -1.45
C ILE A 30 9.04 -4.34 -1.07
N ILE A 31 9.55 -5.06 -2.07
CA ILE A 31 10.32 -6.28 -1.88
C ILE A 31 11.76 -6.02 -2.32
N VAL A 32 12.72 -6.44 -1.49
CA VAL A 32 14.15 -6.34 -1.77
C VAL A 32 14.81 -7.70 -1.59
N ASN A 33 15.83 -7.97 -2.40
CA ASN A 33 16.64 -9.17 -2.24
C ASN A 33 17.45 -9.10 -0.92
N GLY A 34 17.37 -10.14 -0.09
CA GLY A 34 18.04 -10.17 1.22
C GLY A 34 19.56 -9.96 1.15
N THR A 35 20.24 -10.57 0.17
CA THR A 35 21.68 -10.37 -0.04
C THR A 35 22.01 -8.92 -0.40
N PHE A 36 21.17 -8.28 -1.22
CA PHE A 36 21.35 -6.86 -1.54
C PHE A 36 21.11 -5.98 -0.32
N ALA A 37 20.05 -6.23 0.45
CA ALA A 37 19.72 -5.47 1.65
C ALA A 37 20.84 -5.57 2.71
N ALA A 38 21.42 -6.75 2.90
CA ALA A 38 22.54 -6.96 3.81
C ALA A 38 23.83 -6.28 3.34
N LYS A 39 24.12 -6.29 2.03
CA LYS A 39 25.34 -5.69 1.46
C LYS A 39 25.26 -4.17 1.31
N LYS A 40 24.07 -3.63 1.08
CA LYS A 40 23.83 -2.21 0.79
C LYS A 40 22.67 -1.65 1.64
N PRO A 41 22.74 -1.76 2.97
CA PRO A 41 21.61 -1.40 3.83
C PRO A 41 21.27 0.09 3.78
N ASP A 42 22.28 0.95 3.61
CA ASP A 42 22.07 2.40 3.47
C ASP A 42 21.34 2.79 2.18
N VAL A 43 21.53 2.03 1.10
CA VAL A 43 20.81 2.25 -0.17
C VAL A 43 19.33 1.92 0.00
N VAL A 44 19.03 0.80 0.69
CA VAL A 44 17.64 0.40 0.98
C VAL A 44 16.95 1.45 1.87
N ARG A 45 17.61 1.87 2.96
CA ARG A 45 17.09 2.94 3.83
C ARG A 45 16.85 4.24 3.07
N SER A 46 17.81 4.65 2.24
CA SER A 46 17.70 5.88 1.44
C SER A 46 16.55 5.81 0.44
N PHE A 47 16.36 4.66 -0.22
CA PHE A 47 15.23 4.43 -1.11
C PHE A 47 13.90 4.53 -0.37
N LEU A 48 13.76 3.87 0.78
CA LEU A 48 12.54 3.92 1.59
C LEU A 48 12.24 5.33 2.12
N HIS A 49 13.27 6.08 2.51
CA HIS A 49 13.14 7.50 2.86
C HIS A 49 12.61 8.33 1.69
N ALA A 50 13.20 8.17 0.49
CA ALA A 50 12.77 8.91 -0.70
C ALA A 50 11.34 8.51 -1.13
N PHE A 51 11.03 7.22 -1.12
CA PHE A 51 9.70 6.70 -1.42
C PHE A 51 8.65 7.26 -0.45
N LEU A 52 8.93 7.23 0.86
CA LEU A 52 8.02 7.78 1.87
C LEU A 52 7.77 9.27 1.64
N ARG A 53 8.79 10.05 1.30
CA ARG A 53 8.63 11.48 0.97
C ARG A 53 7.73 11.66 -0.26
N GLY A 54 7.93 10.87 -1.31
CA GLY A 54 7.10 10.87 -2.50
C GLY A 54 5.65 10.51 -2.18
N LEU A 55 5.43 9.44 -1.42
CA LEU A 55 4.09 9.01 -1.00
C LEU A 55 3.37 10.07 -0.17
N LYS A 56 4.05 10.68 0.81
CA LYS A 56 3.48 11.79 1.60
C LYS A 56 3.13 13.00 0.73
N HIS A 57 3.95 13.29 -0.27
CA HIS A 57 3.66 14.36 -1.23
C HIS A 57 2.41 14.03 -2.07
N THR A 58 2.31 12.80 -2.61
CA THR A 58 1.13 12.31 -3.33
C THR A 58 -0.14 12.39 -2.48
N ILE A 59 -0.08 11.99 -1.22
CA ILE A 59 -1.24 12.03 -0.32
C ILE A 59 -1.69 13.49 -0.08
N ARG A 60 -0.75 14.41 0.13
CA ARG A 60 -1.06 15.82 0.41
C ARG A 60 -1.43 16.62 -0.84
N ARG A 61 -0.94 16.23 -2.00
CA ARG A 61 -1.10 16.94 -3.28
C ARG A 61 -1.51 15.97 -4.39
N PRO A 62 -2.68 15.32 -4.29
CA PRO A 62 -3.09 14.28 -5.23
C PRO A 62 -3.29 14.80 -6.66
N VAL A 63 -3.67 16.08 -6.82
CA VAL A 63 -3.79 16.72 -8.14
C VAL A 63 -2.42 16.81 -8.84
N GLU A 64 -1.41 17.35 -8.15
CA GLU A 64 -0.05 17.45 -8.69
C GLU A 64 0.55 16.08 -8.99
N ALA A 65 0.24 15.06 -8.18
CA ALA A 65 0.66 13.70 -8.43
C ALA A 65 0.08 13.13 -9.74
N VAL A 66 -1.22 13.32 -9.99
CA VAL A 66 -1.85 12.90 -11.25
C VAL A 66 -1.29 13.68 -12.43
N ASP A 67 -1.09 15.00 -12.31
CA ASP A 67 -0.51 15.83 -13.36
C ASP A 67 0.90 15.36 -13.75
N SER A 68 1.68 14.89 -12.78
CA SER A 68 3.02 14.35 -13.04
C SER A 68 3.00 13.09 -13.90
N ILE A 69 1.95 12.27 -13.76
CA ILE A 69 1.76 11.02 -14.52
C ILE A 69 1.14 11.33 -15.90
N ALA A 70 0.18 12.25 -15.97
CA ALA A 70 -0.48 12.63 -17.21
C ALA A 70 0.53 13.15 -18.26
N LYS A 71 1.58 13.85 -17.85
CA LYS A 71 2.69 14.28 -18.73
C LYS A 71 3.48 13.14 -19.39
N ARG A 72 3.32 11.91 -18.90
CA ARG A 72 4.05 10.71 -19.36
C ARG A 72 3.12 9.65 -19.94
N ASN A 73 1.81 9.85 -19.85
CA ASN A 73 0.80 8.90 -20.29
C ASN A 73 -0.34 9.64 -20.98
N ASP A 74 -0.25 9.74 -22.31
CA ASP A 74 -1.24 10.44 -23.13
C ASP A 74 -2.64 9.79 -23.09
N ALA A 75 -2.74 8.54 -22.65
CA ALA A 75 -4.01 7.84 -22.46
C ALA A 75 -4.64 8.08 -21.08
N ALA A 76 -3.94 8.74 -20.15
CA ALA A 76 -4.46 9.01 -18.82
C ALA A 76 -5.63 10.00 -18.91
N LYS A 77 -6.71 9.70 -18.19
CA LYS A 77 -7.85 10.61 -18.00
C LYS A 77 -7.69 11.27 -16.63
N PRO A 78 -7.17 12.52 -16.52
CA PRO A 78 -6.72 13.06 -15.23
C PRO A 78 -7.81 13.07 -14.15
N GLN A 79 -9.05 13.37 -14.52
CA GLN A 79 -10.16 13.38 -13.57
C GLN A 79 -10.47 11.98 -13.01
N VAL A 80 -10.43 10.95 -13.87
CA VAL A 80 -10.66 9.56 -13.46
C VAL A 80 -9.51 9.06 -12.59
N GLU A 81 -8.26 9.37 -12.96
CA GLU A 81 -7.09 8.99 -12.16
C GLU A 81 -7.05 9.71 -10.80
N LEU A 82 -7.51 10.96 -10.74
CA LEU A 82 -7.65 11.69 -9.49
C LEU A 82 -8.74 11.09 -8.57
N GLU A 83 -9.89 10.71 -9.14
CA GLU A 83 -10.95 9.99 -8.40
C GLU A 83 -10.39 8.68 -7.81
N ARG A 84 -9.74 7.86 -8.64
CA ARG A 84 -9.11 6.59 -8.22
C ARG A 84 -8.04 6.79 -7.17
N LEU A 85 -7.16 7.78 -7.34
CA LEU A 85 -6.10 8.06 -6.38
C LEU A 85 -6.68 8.47 -5.02
N ARG A 86 -7.72 9.32 -5.00
CA ARG A 86 -8.39 9.72 -3.76
C ARG A 86 -9.03 8.53 -3.05
N MET A 87 -9.71 7.65 -3.79
CA MET A 87 -10.26 6.41 -3.25
C MET A 87 -9.14 5.53 -2.66
N ALA A 88 -8.06 5.30 -3.41
CA ALA A 88 -6.93 4.51 -2.93
C ALA A 88 -6.28 5.13 -1.66
N ILE A 89 -6.14 6.45 -1.62
CA ILE A 89 -5.62 7.17 -0.44
C ILE A 89 -6.50 6.93 0.77
N ASN A 90 -7.82 7.08 0.64
CA ASN A 90 -8.74 6.98 1.75
C ASN A 90 -8.92 5.54 2.24
N ASP A 91 -9.06 4.61 1.32
CA ASP A 91 -9.50 3.25 1.62
C ASP A 91 -8.35 2.29 1.87
N ASN A 92 -7.19 2.50 1.21
CA ASN A 92 -6.09 1.52 1.19
C ASN A 92 -4.77 2.04 1.75
N ILE A 93 -4.51 3.36 1.71
CA ILE A 93 -3.22 3.94 2.11
C ILE A 93 -3.29 4.59 3.50
N VAL A 94 -4.26 5.46 3.77
CA VAL A 94 -4.38 6.23 5.02
C VAL A 94 -5.48 5.64 5.91
N THR A 95 -5.34 4.34 6.16
CA THR A 95 -6.23 3.55 7.01
C THR A 95 -6.09 3.94 8.49
N SER A 96 -6.98 3.43 9.34
CA SER A 96 -6.87 3.55 10.80
C SER A 96 -5.53 3.02 11.33
N GLU A 97 -5.05 1.88 10.82
CA GLU A 97 -3.74 1.30 11.14
C GLU A 97 -2.61 2.28 10.79
N VAL A 98 -2.61 2.88 9.59
CA VAL A 98 -1.57 3.85 9.19
C VAL A 98 -1.63 5.13 10.01
N ARG A 99 -2.82 5.59 10.42
CA ARG A 99 -2.94 6.73 11.35
C ARG A 99 -2.35 6.38 12.72
N ALA A 100 -2.62 5.17 13.22
CA ALA A 100 -2.13 4.67 14.50
C ALA A 100 -0.62 4.36 14.50
N ASN A 101 -0.04 3.91 13.38
CA ASN A 101 1.32 3.32 13.36
C ASN A 101 2.30 4.00 12.38
N GLY A 102 1.80 4.89 11.53
CA GLY A 102 2.55 5.49 10.44
C GLY A 102 2.62 4.60 9.19
N LEU A 103 2.95 5.20 8.05
CA LEU A 103 3.07 4.52 6.76
C LEU A 103 4.12 3.40 6.77
N GLY A 104 3.85 2.30 6.06
CA GLY A 104 4.80 1.23 5.74
C GLY A 104 5.05 0.19 6.84
N GLY A 105 4.57 0.41 8.06
CA GLY A 105 4.60 -0.61 9.11
C GLY A 105 3.58 -1.73 8.85
N VAL A 106 3.74 -2.85 9.56
CA VAL A 106 2.76 -3.93 9.64
C VAL A 106 2.46 -4.23 11.10
N GLU A 107 1.25 -4.74 11.36
CA GLU A 107 0.86 -5.35 12.62
C GLU A 107 1.20 -6.84 12.56
N ALA A 108 2.07 -7.32 13.45
CA ALA A 108 2.59 -8.68 13.40
C ALA A 108 1.48 -9.74 13.45
N SER A 109 0.50 -9.55 14.33
CA SER A 109 -0.66 -10.45 14.47
C SER A 109 -1.51 -10.51 13.20
N ARG A 110 -1.71 -9.37 12.54
CA ARG A 110 -2.44 -9.29 11.26
C ARG A 110 -1.64 -9.97 10.14
N LEU A 111 -0.33 -9.77 10.11
CA LEU A 111 0.54 -10.41 9.10
C LEU A 111 0.52 -11.93 9.28
N ASP A 112 0.62 -12.44 10.50
CA ASP A 112 0.47 -13.88 10.79
C ASP A 112 -0.91 -14.42 10.37
N GLU A 113 -1.99 -13.69 10.65
CA GLU A 113 -3.33 -14.05 10.21
C GLU A 113 -3.44 -14.08 8.67
N SER A 114 -2.81 -13.13 7.98
CA SER A 114 -2.77 -13.12 6.52
C SER A 114 -2.02 -14.32 5.94
N ILE A 115 -0.90 -14.73 6.55
CA ILE A 115 -0.15 -15.93 6.15
C ILE A 115 -1.01 -17.18 6.38
N TYR A 116 -1.75 -17.24 7.50
CA TYR A 116 -2.72 -18.31 7.74
C TYR A 116 -3.81 -18.35 6.67
N GLN A 117 -4.45 -17.23 6.35
CA GLN A 117 -5.51 -17.15 5.34
C GLN A 117 -5.04 -17.60 3.95
N ILE A 118 -3.84 -17.22 3.53
CA ILE A 118 -3.23 -17.71 2.28
C ILE A 118 -3.05 -19.24 2.32
N GLY A 119 -2.68 -19.77 3.48
CA GLY A 119 -2.50 -21.22 3.71
C GLY A 119 -3.79 -22.05 3.65
N LEU A 120 -4.97 -21.43 3.68
CA LEU A 120 -6.26 -22.11 3.51
C LEU A 120 -6.52 -22.46 2.04
N VAL A 121 -5.89 -21.74 1.10
CA VAL A 121 -6.10 -21.89 -0.35
C VAL A 121 -4.86 -22.49 -1.03
N TYR A 122 -3.66 -22.22 -0.49
CA TYR A 122 -2.39 -22.66 -1.06
C TYR A 122 -1.54 -23.44 -0.06
N SER A 123 -0.83 -24.45 -0.55
CA SER A 123 0.12 -25.22 0.25
C SER A 123 1.50 -24.55 0.26
N PHE A 124 2.01 -24.24 1.45
CA PHE A 124 3.39 -23.77 1.62
C PHE A 124 4.37 -24.95 1.61
N LYS A 125 5.52 -24.81 0.94
CA LYS A 125 6.66 -25.72 1.14
C LYS A 125 7.23 -25.57 2.54
N THR A 126 7.42 -24.31 2.96
CA THR A 126 7.77 -23.91 4.32
C THR A 126 6.90 -22.71 4.64
N LYS A 127 6.05 -22.81 5.66
CA LYS A 127 5.18 -21.70 6.07
C LYS A 127 6.03 -20.64 6.78
N PRO A 128 6.10 -19.39 6.28
CA PRO A 128 6.87 -18.34 6.92
C PRO A 128 6.16 -17.84 8.19
N LYS A 129 6.92 -17.23 9.09
CA LYS A 129 6.44 -16.32 10.13
C LYS A 129 6.48 -14.88 9.62
N ALA A 130 5.77 -13.97 10.29
CA ALA A 130 5.84 -12.54 9.98
C ALA A 130 7.28 -12.00 9.88
N ASP A 131 8.14 -12.35 10.85
CA ASP A 131 9.54 -11.90 10.91
C ASP A 131 10.44 -12.47 9.80
N ASP A 132 10.00 -13.54 9.12
CA ASP A 132 10.74 -14.11 7.99
C ASP A 132 10.55 -13.26 6.70
N ILE A 133 9.49 -12.45 6.64
CA ILE A 133 9.09 -11.74 5.41
C ILE A 133 9.03 -10.21 5.56
N PHE A 134 9.09 -9.68 6.79
CA PHE A 134 9.07 -8.26 7.05
C PHE A 134 10.20 -7.83 7.99
N ASP A 135 11.03 -6.90 7.52
CA ASP A 135 12.11 -6.30 8.31
C ASP A 135 11.88 -4.79 8.47
N ALA A 136 11.46 -4.40 9.67
CA ALA A 136 11.20 -3.01 10.02
C ALA A 136 12.47 -2.15 10.16
N SER A 137 13.66 -2.76 10.28
CA SER A 137 14.92 -2.04 10.56
C SER A 137 15.37 -1.12 9.42
N PHE A 138 14.86 -1.34 8.20
CA PHE A 138 15.10 -0.48 7.06
C PHE A 138 14.13 0.70 6.97
N LEU A 139 13.04 0.70 7.75
CA LEU A 139 12.05 1.75 7.70
C LEU A 139 12.56 3.05 8.35
N PRO A 140 12.10 4.22 7.87
CA PRO A 140 12.29 5.47 8.57
C PRO A 140 11.72 5.40 10.01
N PRO A 141 12.26 6.18 10.96
CA PRO A 141 11.71 6.29 12.30
C PRO A 141 10.21 6.62 12.32
N ALA A 142 9.50 6.18 13.35
CA ALA A 142 8.03 6.25 13.40
C ALA A 142 7.49 7.69 13.26
N ASP A 143 8.15 8.69 13.85
CA ASP A 143 7.79 10.11 13.71
C ASP A 143 7.78 10.58 12.25
N LYS A 144 8.71 10.09 11.43
CA LYS A 144 8.78 10.41 9.99
C LYS A 144 7.67 9.74 9.20
N ARG A 145 7.14 8.62 9.67
CA ARG A 145 6.10 7.82 8.98
C ARG A 145 4.67 8.32 9.28
N LYS A 146 4.47 9.11 10.33
CA LYS A 146 3.16 9.63 10.72
C LYS A 146 2.63 10.67 9.73
N MET A 147 1.30 10.69 9.58
CA MET A 147 0.54 11.63 8.76
C MET A 147 -0.07 12.72 9.65
N ASN A 148 0.78 13.40 10.41
CA ASN A 148 0.48 14.66 11.07
C ASN A 148 0.62 15.85 10.11
#